data_AF-A0A1I5AHJ3-F1
#
_entry.id   AF-A0A1I5AHJ3-F1
#
_cell.length_a   1.000
_cell.length_b   1.000
_cell.length_c   1.000
_cell.angle_alpha   90.00
_cell.angle_beta   90.00
_cell.angle_gamma   90.00
#
_symmetry.space_group_name_H-M   'P 1'
#
loop_
_entity.id
_entity.type
_entity.pdbx_description
1 polymer ?
#
loop_
_entity_poly.entity_id
_entity_poly.type
_entity_poly.pdbx_seq_one_letter_code
_entity_poly.pdbx_strand_id
1 'polypeptide(L)'
;MKKSNALFYEFEEIGLNKSLGYTTPADVVYKYPQFYWTKVAPHVQTAIRYLNVTSSGRQWIGSLYGNILRAEREVGLSGPEL
;
A
#
# COMPACT_ATOMS: atom_id res chain seq x y z
N MET A 1 -10.24 -1.17 -6.78
CA MET A 1 -10.04 -2.53 -7.34
C MET A 1 -9.29 -2.56 -8.66
N LYS A 2 -9.72 -1.89 -9.74
CA LYS A 2 -9.04 -2.00 -11.07
C LYS A 2 -7.52 -1.78 -11.05
N LYS A 3 -7.01 -0.77 -10.33
CA LYS A 3 -5.57 -0.51 -10.22
C LYS A 3 -4.80 -1.56 -9.40
N SER A 4 -5.40 -2.09 -8.35
CA SER A 4 -4.79 -3.12 -7.49
C SER A 4 -4.63 -4.44 -8.24
N ASN A 5 -5.62 -4.80 -9.07
CA ASN A 5 -5.56 -6.00 -9.89
C ASN A 5 -4.45 -5.90 -10.96
N ALA A 6 -4.33 -4.76 -11.64
CA ALA A 6 -3.24 -4.55 -12.59
C ALA A 6 -1.86 -4.66 -11.93
N LEU A 7 -1.70 -4.01 -10.77
CA LEU A 7 -0.43 -4.04 -10.01
C LEU A 7 -0.07 -5.46 -9.54
N PHE A 8 -1.05 -6.30 -9.17
CA PHE A 8 -0.79 -7.69 -8.82
C PHE A 8 -0.14 -8.46 -9.97
N TYR A 9 -0.64 -8.29 -11.19
CA TYR A 9 -0.10 -8.99 -12.36
C TYR A 9 1.27 -8.44 -12.78
N GLU A 10 1.50 -7.13 -12.66
CA GLU A 10 2.85 -6.54 -12.85
C GLU A 10 3.87 -7.13 -11.87
N PHE A 11 3.47 -7.33 -10.61
CA PHE A 11 4.34 -7.95 -9.60
C PHE A 11 4.52 -9.45 -9.83
N GLU A 12 3.52 -10.13 -10.39
CA GLU A 12 3.63 -11.54 -10.78
C GLU A 12 4.67 -11.73 -11.88
N GLU A 13 4.67 -10.85 -12.89
CA GLU A 13 5.58 -10.89 -14.04
C GLU A 13 7.06 -10.86 -13.62
N ILE A 14 7.39 -10.06 -12.60
CA ILE A 14 8.75 -9.94 -12.07
C ILE A 14 9.04 -10.90 -10.90
N GLY A 15 8.11 -11.80 -10.56
CA GLY A 15 8.25 -12.74 -9.45
C GLY A 15 8.18 -12.11 -8.05
N LEU A 16 7.82 -10.83 -7.95
CA LEU A 16 7.75 -10.09 -6.69
C LEU A 16 6.62 -10.58 -5.78
N ASN A 17 5.51 -11.07 -6.35
CA ASN A 17 4.43 -11.65 -5.56
C ASN A 17 4.90 -12.81 -4.67
N LYS A 18 5.79 -13.67 -5.16
CA LYS A 18 6.34 -14.78 -4.36
C LYS A 18 7.18 -14.26 -3.18
N SER A 19 8.03 -13.26 -3.43
CA SER A 19 8.85 -12.61 -2.41
C SER A 19 8.04 -11.85 -1.37
N LEU A 20 6.85 -11.34 -1.74
CA LEU A 20 5.93 -10.64 -0.86
C LEU A 20 4.85 -11.55 -0.24
N GLY A 21 4.79 -12.82 -0.64
CA GLY A 21 3.76 -13.76 -0.21
C GLY A 21 2.35 -13.40 -0.70
N TYR A 22 2.23 -12.82 -1.89
CA TYR A 22 0.94 -12.46 -2.51
C TYR A 22 0.44 -13.62 -3.35
N THR A 23 -0.81 -14.02 -3.11
CA THR A 23 -1.49 -15.17 -3.72
C THR A 23 -2.70 -14.75 -4.53
N THR A 24 -3.35 -13.65 -4.14
CA THR A 24 -4.53 -13.11 -4.81
C THR A 24 -4.37 -11.60 -5.03
N PRO A 25 -5.09 -11.01 -6.00
CA PRO A 25 -5.13 -9.55 -6.17
C PRO A 25 -5.57 -8.80 -4.90
N ALA A 26 -6.34 -9.44 -4.02
CA ALA A 26 -6.76 -8.87 -2.75
C ALA A 26 -5.58 -8.70 -1.78
N ASP A 27 -4.56 -9.57 -1.85
CA ASP A 27 -3.33 -9.44 -1.05
C ASP A 27 -2.60 -8.13 -1.33
N VAL A 28 -2.68 -7.59 -2.55
CA VAL A 28 -2.10 -6.27 -2.86
C VAL A 28 -2.80 -5.17 -2.08
N VAL A 29 -4.08 -5.30 -1.74
CA VAL A 29 -4.77 -4.29 -0.93
C VAL A 29 -4.48 -4.51 0.56
N TYR A 30 -4.55 -5.76 1.02
CA TYR A 30 -4.41 -6.11 2.43
C TYR A 30 -2.98 -5.98 2.96
N LYS A 31 -1.98 -6.37 2.17
CA LYS A 31 -0.57 -6.37 2.58
C LYS A 31 0.17 -5.09 2.18
N TYR A 32 -0.50 -4.20 1.45
CA TYR A 32 0.05 -2.88 1.07
C TYR A 32 0.54 -2.06 2.26
N PRO A 33 -0.15 -1.98 3.41
CA PRO A 33 0.37 -1.23 4.56
C PRO A 33 1.74 -1.73 5.04
N GLN A 34 1.89 -3.04 5.21
CA GLN A 34 3.16 -3.63 5.62
C GLN A 34 4.25 -3.37 4.58
N PHE A 35 3.94 -3.52 3.29
CA PHE A 35 4.87 -3.20 2.21
C PHE A 35 5.27 -1.71 2.24
N TYR A 36 4.32 -0.80 2.44
CA TYR A 36 4.60 0.63 2.55
C TYR A 36 5.59 0.91 3.69
N TRP A 37 5.29 0.44 4.91
CA TRP A 37 6.13 0.73 6.08
C TRP A 37 7.52 0.12 5.98
N THR A 38 7.64 -1.10 5.45
CA THR A 38 8.91 -1.85 5.41
C THR A 38 9.77 -1.55 4.18
N LYS A 39 9.16 -1.16 3.05
CA LYS A 39 9.88 -0.99 1.78
C LYS A 39 9.79 0.43 1.23
N VAL A 40 8.67 1.13 1.37
CA VAL A 40 8.47 2.44 0.70
C VAL A 40 8.84 3.61 1.62
N ALA A 41 8.36 3.58 2.86
CA ALA A 41 8.50 4.66 3.83
C ALA A 41 9.97 5.13 4.02
N PRO A 42 11.00 4.26 4.05
CA PRO A 42 12.38 4.71 4.15
C PRO A 42 12.87 5.55 2.96
N HIS A 43 12.30 5.36 1.77
CA HIS A 43 12.78 5.97 0.53
C HIS A 43 12.03 7.24 0.12
N VAL A 44 10.82 7.46 0.65
CA VAL A 44 9.97 8.59 0.22
C VAL A 44 10.00 9.79 1.17
N GLN A 45 10.81 9.77 2.23
CA GLN A 45 10.84 10.84 3.25
C GLN A 45 11.11 12.23 2.66
N THR A 46 12.04 12.34 1.72
CA THR A 46 12.34 13.61 1.03
C THR A 46 11.14 14.10 0.23
N ALA A 47 10.42 13.20 -0.46
CA ALA A 47 9.22 13.56 -1.21
C ALA A 47 8.09 14.03 -0.28
N ILE A 48 7.90 13.37 0.87
CA ILE A 48 6.94 13.80 1.90
C ILE A 48 7.29 15.21 2.40
N ARG A 49 8.57 15.50 2.66
CA ARG A 49 9.01 16.84 3.08
C ARG A 49 8.68 17.90 2.03
N TYR A 50 8.92 17.61 0.75
CA TYR A 50 8.59 18.53 -0.33
C TYR A 50 7.08 18.71 -0.53
N LEU A 51 6.29 17.65 -0.43
CA LEU A 51 4.83 17.75 -0.53
C LEU A 51 4.23 18.57 0.63
N ASN A 52 4.84 18.54 1.81
CA ASN A 52 4.28 19.20 2.99
C ASN A 52 4.24 20.74 2.88
N VAL A 53 5.02 21.35 1.96
CA VAL A 53 5.14 22.80 1.84
C VAL A 53 3.91 23.47 1.19
N THR A 54 3.07 22.70 0.47
CA THR A 54 1.86 23.23 -0.20
C THR A 54 0.59 22.59 0.35
N SER A 55 -0.54 23.30 0.28
CA SER A 55 -1.84 22.76 0.70
C SER A 55 -2.27 21.55 -0.13
N SER A 56 -2.01 21.57 -1.44
CA SER A 56 -2.27 20.43 -2.32
C SER A 56 -1.39 19.24 -1.96
N GLY A 57 -0.09 19.44 -1.71
CA GLY A 57 0.79 18.35 -1.31
C GLY A 57 0.41 17.75 0.06
N ARG A 58 -0.07 18.55 1.01
CA ARG A 58 -0.66 18.02 2.26
C ARG A 58 -1.91 17.17 2.02
N GLN A 59 -2.75 17.49 1.02
CA GLN A 59 -3.86 16.61 0.64
C GLN A 59 -3.38 15.27 0.07
N TRP A 60 -2.30 15.26 -0.71
CA TRP A 60 -1.68 14.02 -1.20
C TRP A 60 -1.15 13.16 -0.05
N ILE A 61 -0.46 13.77 0.92
CA ILE A 61 0.02 13.09 2.13
C ILE A 61 -1.16 12.52 2.93
N GLY A 62 -2.21 13.33 3.15
CA GLY A 62 -3.41 12.89 3.86
C GLY A 62 -4.11 11.71 3.16
N SER A 63 -4.24 11.76 1.83
CA SER A 63 -4.81 10.67 1.04
C SER A 63 -3.98 9.39 1.12
N LEU A 64 -2.64 9.51 1.10
CA LEU A 64 -1.73 8.37 1.23
C LEU A 64 -1.92 7.66 2.58
N TYR A 65 -1.81 8.39 3.70
CA TYR A 65 -1.96 7.81 5.03
C TYR A 65 -3.39 7.34 5.29
N GLY A 66 -4.40 8.05 4.78
CA GLY A 66 -5.80 7.63 4.87
C GLY A 66 -6.06 6.29 4.18
N ASN A 67 -5.45 6.05 3.01
CA ASN A 67 -5.56 4.76 2.32
C ASN A 67 -4.85 3.63 3.08
N ILE A 68 -3.67 3.90 3.66
CA ILE A 68 -2.93 2.92 4.47
C ILE A 68 -3.75 2.51 5.70
N LEU A 69 -4.23 3.49 6.47
CA LEU A 69 -5.05 3.26 7.66
C LEU A 69 -6.35 2.50 7.35
N ARG A 70 -6.99 2.79 6.21
CA ARG A 70 -8.19 2.04 5.79
C ARG A 70 -7.84 0.57 5.54
N ALA A 71 -6.78 0.30 4.80
CA ALA A 71 -6.33 -1.06 4.51
C ALA A 71 -5.93 -1.82 5.80
N GLU A 72 -5.24 -1.17 6.75
CA GLU A 72 -4.90 -1.78 8.06
C GLU A 72 -6.15 -2.18 8.86
N ARG A 73 -7.20 -1.34 8.84
CA ARG A 73 -8.48 -1.65 9.51
C ARG A 73 -9.24 -2.78 8.83
N GLU A 74 -9.27 -2.80 7.50
CA GLU A 74 -9.90 -3.88 6.74
C GLU A 74 -9.26 -5.24 7.06
N VAL A 75 -7.91 -5.29 7.16
CA VAL A 75 -7.19 -6.50 7.61
C VAL A 75 -7.56 -6.90 9.05
N GLY A 76 -7.63 -5.93 9.96
CA GLY A 76 -7.98 -6.21 11.37
C GLY A 76 -9.43 -6.69 11.57
N LEU A 77 -10.34 -6.33 10.65
CA LEU A 77 -11.73 -6.78 10.66
C LEU A 77 -11.91 -8.14 9.99
N SER A 78 -10.97 -8.58 9.16
CA SER A 78 -10.88 -9.93 8.59
C SER A 78 -10.21 -10.92 9.55
N GLY A 79 -10.66 -10.96 10.81
CA GLY A 79 -10.26 -11.99 11.79
C GLY A 79 -10.55 -13.41 11.27
N PRO A 80 -9.92 -14.45 11.88
CA PRO A 80 -9.84 -15.78 11.28
C PRO A 80 -11.23 -16.29 10.92
N GLU A 81 -11.44 -16.58 9.63
CA GLU A 81 -12.53 -17.44 9.21
C GLU A 81 -12.20 -18.83 9.77
N LEU A 82 -12.92 -19.21 10.84
CA LEU A 82 -12.93 -20.56 11.39
C LEU A 82 -13.54 -21.54 10.37
#